data_AF-A0A8D1UQP3-F1
#
_entry.id   AF-A0A8D1UQP3-F1
#
_cell.length_a   1.000
_cell.length_b   1.000
_cell.length_c   1.000
_cell.angle_alpha   90.00
_cell.angle_beta   90.00
_cell.angle_gamma   90.00
#
_symmetry.space_group_name_H-M   'P 1'
#
loop_
_entity.id
_entity.type
_entity.pdbx_description
1 polymer ?
#
loop_
_entity_poly.entity_id
_entity_poly.type
_entity_poly.pdbx_seq_one_letter_code
_entity_poly.pdbx_strand_id
1 'polypeptide(L)' 'MQAFSQGLNEQQHQSSVKKERIKYSRDFLLKLSSVSICRKKPDFLPDHPIVLQKPENNQSFK' A
#
# COMPACT_ATOMS: atom_id res chain seq x y z
N MET A 1 16.94 -19.53 -50.92
CA MET A 1 16.83 -20.56 -49.88
C MET A 1 15.45 -20.43 -49.22
N GLN A 2 14.68 -21.52 -49.20
CA GLN A 2 13.59 -21.81 -48.23
C GLN A 2 14.12 -21.66 -46.78
N ALA A 3 13.38 -21.44 -45.69
CA ALA A 3 11.94 -21.36 -45.40
C ALA A 3 11.77 -20.90 -43.92
N PHE A 4 10.51 -20.94 -43.46
CA PHE A 4 10.04 -21.11 -42.07
C PHE A 4 9.61 -19.87 -41.27
N SER A 5 8.33 -19.53 -41.47
CA SER A 5 7.26 -19.54 -40.47
C SER A 5 7.66 -19.71 -39.01
N GLN A 6 7.26 -18.77 -38.16
CA GLN A 6 6.28 -19.01 -37.08
C GLN A 6 6.06 -17.69 -36.33
N GLY A 7 4.90 -17.08 -36.57
CA GLY A 7 4.35 -16.09 -35.64
C GLY A 7 4.05 -16.81 -34.33
N LEU A 8 4.85 -16.54 -33.30
CA LEU A 8 4.53 -16.86 -31.92
C LEU A 8 3.39 -15.94 -31.50
N ASN A 9 2.17 -16.41 -31.73
CA ASN A 9 0.96 -15.85 -31.15
C ASN A 9 0.93 -16.28 -29.68
N GLU A 10 1.76 -15.63 -28.88
CA GLU A 10 1.69 -15.66 -27.42
C GLU A 10 0.44 -14.88 -27.02
N GLN A 11 -0.75 -15.47 -27.23
CA GLN A 11 -1.94 -15.10 -26.48
C GLN A 11 -1.78 -15.60 -25.04
N GLN A 12 -0.76 -15.08 -24.35
CA GLN A 12 -0.78 -15.07 -22.90
C GLN A 12 -2.01 -14.28 -22.51
N HIS A 13 -2.89 -14.93 -21.74
CA HIS A 13 -4.10 -14.36 -21.18
C HIS A 13 -3.79 -13.01 -20.53
N GLN A 14 -3.89 -11.94 -21.32
CA GLN A 14 -4.04 -10.58 -20.83
C GLN A 14 -5.49 -10.50 -20.36
N SER A 15 -5.78 -11.21 -19.26
CA SER A 15 -6.88 -10.85 -18.40
C SER A 15 -6.57 -9.41 -18.01
N SER A 16 -7.19 -8.48 -18.72
CA SER A 16 -7.19 -7.06 -18.42
C SER A 16 -8.00 -6.90 -17.14
N VAL A 17 -7.47 -7.45 -16.03
CA VAL A 17 -7.92 -7.12 -14.69
C VAL A 17 -7.54 -5.65 -14.56
N LYS A 18 -8.47 -4.78 -14.95
CA LYS A 18 -8.36 -3.34 -14.77
C LYS A 18 -8.04 -3.19 -13.29
N LYS A 19 -6.81 -2.80 -12.98
CA LYS A 19 -6.36 -2.61 -11.60
C LYS A 19 -7.20 -1.47 -11.04
N GLU A 20 -8.27 -1.81 -10.34
CA GLU A 20 -9.13 -0.82 -9.73
C GLU A 20 -8.36 -0.07 -8.64
N ARG A 21 -8.64 1.22 -8.51
CA ARG A 21 -8.06 2.02 -7.43
C ARG A 21 -8.62 1.54 -6.11
N ILE A 22 -7.74 1.13 -5.21
CA ILE A 22 -8.10 0.81 -3.82
C ILE A 22 -8.60 2.10 -3.15
N LYS A 23 -9.78 2.03 -2.52
CA LYS A 23 -10.44 3.13 -1.82
C LYS A 23 -10.82 2.69 -0.42
N TYR A 24 -10.81 3.64 0.51
CA TYR A 24 -11.21 3.41 1.89
C TYR A 24 -12.13 4.54 2.37
N SER A 25 -13.11 4.21 3.21
CA SER A 25 -13.89 5.23 3.91
C SER A 25 -13.07 5.82 5.07
N ARG A 26 -13.50 7.00 5.54
CA ARG A 26 -12.92 7.62 6.74
C ARG A 26 -12.94 6.66 7.92
N ASP A 27 -14.10 6.09 8.23
CA ASP A 27 -14.28 5.23 9.40
C ASP A 27 -13.45 3.95 9.32
N PHE A 28 -13.28 3.40 8.12
CA PHE A 28 -12.41 2.24 7.92
C PHE A 28 -10.96 2.59 8.27
N LEU A 29 -10.43 3.72 7.77
CA LEU A 29 -9.06 4.15 8.05
C LEU A 29 -8.85 4.49 9.53
N LEU A 30 -9.83 5.13 10.17
CA LEU A 30 -9.78 5.42 11.60
C LEU A 30 -9.74 4.15 12.44
N LYS A 31 -10.52 3.12 12.09
CA LYS A 31 -10.47 1.81 12.76
C LYS A 31 -9.09 1.16 12.66
N LEU A 32 -8.36 1.31 11.55
CA LEU A 32 -7.01 0.75 11.44
C LEU A 32 -6.01 1.36 12.44
N SER A 33 -6.21 2.60 12.88
CA SER A 33 -5.32 3.26 13.86
C SER A 33 -5.27 2.54 15.21
N SER A 34 -6.27 1.70 15.54
CA SER A 34 -6.28 0.95 16.79
C SER A 34 -5.37 -0.28 16.75
N VAL A 35 -4.91 -0.72 15.58
CA VAL A 35 -4.04 -1.90 15.44
C VAL A 35 -2.64 -1.58 15.99
N SER A 36 -2.05 -2.52 16.73
CA SER A 36 -0.78 -2.32 17.45
C SER A 36 0.40 -1.95 16.56
N ILE A 37 0.40 -2.38 15.30
CA ILE A 37 1.44 -2.02 14.33
C ILE A 37 1.52 -0.51 14.09
N CYS A 38 0.39 0.19 14.12
CA CYS A 38 0.33 1.64 13.90
C CYS A 38 0.91 2.46 15.06
N ARG A 39 1.18 1.83 16.21
CA ARG A 39 1.81 2.48 17.38
C ARG A 39 3.32 2.35 17.38
N LYS A 40 3.91 1.56 16.48
CA LYS A 40 5.36 1.38 16.39
C LYS A 40 5.98 2.57 15.67
N LYS A 41 7.05 3.12 16.23
CA LYS A 41 7.86 4.16 15.57
C LYS A 41 8.58 3.54 14.37
N PRO A 42 8.49 4.12 13.15
CA PRO A 42 9.26 3.65 12.01
C PRO A 42 10.76 3.85 12.21
N ASP A 43 11.57 2.88 11.77
CA ASP A 43 13.04 2.90 11.94
C ASP A 43 13.72 4.04 11.18
N PHE A 44 13.13 4.48 10.06
CA PHE A 44 13.66 5.54 9.19
C PHE A 44 13.12 6.93 9.52
N LEU A 45 12.43 7.10 10.65
CA LEU A 45 11.97 8.42 11.08
C LEU A 45 13.17 9.23 11.58
N PRO A 46 13.45 10.42 11.01
CA PRO A 46 14.63 11.20 11.38
C PRO A 46 14.55 11.68 12.83
N ASP A 47 15.72 11.84 13.45
CA ASP A 47 15.82 12.55 14.72
C ASP A 47 15.81 14.06 14.44
N HIS A 48 14.67 14.69 14.65
CA HIS A 48 14.44 16.11 14.35
C HIS A 48 13.59 16.72 15.46
N PRO A 49 13.82 17.96 15.91
CA PRO A 49 13.11 18.58 17.04
C PRO A 49 11.58 18.66 16.90
N ILE A 50 11.04 18.56 15.68
CA ILE A 50 9.60 18.51 15.41
C ILE A 50 9.01 17.09 15.51
N VAL A 51 9.85 16.07 15.44
CA VAL A 51 9.45 14.67 15.48
C VAL A 51 9.35 14.25 16.94
N LEU A 52 8.14 13.92 17.38
CA LEU A 52 7.91 13.43 18.73
C LEU A 52 8.55 12.05 18.91
N GLN A 53 9.39 11.91 19.93
CA GLN A 53 10.00 10.61 20.25
C GLN A 53 9.01 9.63 20.86
N LYS A 54 7.96 10.13 21.52
CA LYS A 54 6.88 9.33 22.10
C LYS A 54 5.54 9.81 21.54
N PRO A 55 4.60 8.91 21.25
CA PRO A 55 3.28 9.31 20.83
C PRO A 55 2.57 10.08 21.95
N GLU A 56 1.88 11.15 21.59
CA GLU A 56 0.96 11.86 22.49
C GLU A 56 -0.18 10.90 22.84
N ASN A 57 -0.13 10.32 24.02
CA ASN A 57 -1.08 9.31 24.42
C ASN A 57 -2.46 9.96 24.68
N ASN A 58 -3.51 9.43 24.03
CA ASN A 58 -4.94 9.57 24.36
C ASN A 58 -5.76 10.73 23.74
N GLN A 59 -5.69 10.96 22.44
CA GLN A 59 -6.92 11.36 21.73
C GLN A 59 -7.51 10.09 21.11
N SER A 60 -8.33 9.38 21.89
CA SER A 60 -9.29 8.45 21.30
C SER A 60 -10.14 9.33 20.37
N PHE A 61 -10.05 9.11 19.06
CA PHE A 61 -10.90 9.81 18.10
C PHE A 61 -12.35 9.43 18.43
N LYS A 62 -13.01 10.29 19.23
CA LYS A 62 -14.42 10.15 19.61
C LYS A 62 -15.31 10.48 18.43
#